data_AF-A0A2W5L077-F1
#
_entry.id   AF-A0A2W5L077-F1
#
_cell.length_a   1.000
_cell.length_b   1.000
_cell.length_c   1.000
_cell.angle_alpha   90.00
_cell.angle_beta   90.00
_cell.angle_gamma   90.00
#
_symmetry.space_group_name_H-M   'P 1'
#
loop_
_entity.id
_entity.type
_entity.pdbx_description
1 polymer ?
#
loop_
_entity_poly.entity_id
_entity_poly.type
_entity_poly.pdbx_seq_one_letter_code
_entity_poly.pdbx_strand_id
1 'polypeptide(L)'
;MKKWTTLAVFLALPASVAAAVPYHSMPPGFDRPDIRTAPIAGIRNQYWYNYRTDILEAEKELTSDLRRASDREDRWDAWDEWANEVVDADRDYVKEMRKKGYRTGRVTVGG
;
A
#
# COMPACT_ATOMS: atom_id res chain seq x y z
N MET A 1 -32.22 26.91 -7.85
CA MET A 1 -31.93 25.48 -7.65
C MET A 1 -30.91 25.04 -8.69
N LYS A 2 -29.66 24.75 -8.29
CA LYS A 2 -28.56 24.44 -9.23
C LYS A 2 -28.32 22.93 -9.18
N LYS A 3 -28.57 22.26 -10.32
CA LYS A 3 -28.46 20.80 -10.47
C LYS A 3 -27.00 20.50 -10.80
N TRP A 4 -26.31 19.75 -9.94
CA TRP A 4 -24.93 19.34 -10.16
C TRP A 4 -24.96 17.97 -10.83
N THR A 5 -24.73 17.95 -12.14
CA THR A 5 -24.56 16.73 -12.91
C THR A 5 -23.21 16.13 -12.53
N THR A 6 -23.23 15.02 -11.79
CA THR A 6 -22.00 14.29 -11.43
C THR A 6 -21.65 13.40 -12.62
N LEU A 7 -20.65 13.80 -13.39
CA LEU A 7 -20.08 12.98 -14.46
C LEU A 7 -19.16 11.93 -13.82
N ALA A 8 -19.62 10.69 -13.72
CA ALA A 8 -18.78 9.58 -13.30
C ALA A 8 -17.89 9.15 -14.47
N VAL A 9 -16.62 9.55 -14.45
CA VAL A 9 -15.60 9.01 -15.34
C VAL A 9 -15.22 7.63 -14.81
N PHE A 10 -15.69 6.57 -15.46
CA PHE A 10 -15.13 5.23 -15.30
C PHE A 10 -13.80 5.18 -16.04
N LEU A 11 -12.70 5.46 -15.32
CA LEU A 11 -11.36 5.12 -15.78
C LEU A 11 -11.25 3.59 -15.80
N ALA A 12 -11.24 3.01 -17.02
CA ALA A 12 -10.84 1.64 -17.21
C ALA A 12 -9.37 1.52 -16.77
N LEU A 13 -9.13 0.92 -15.60
CA LEU A 13 -7.78 0.63 -15.13
C LEU A 13 -7.17 -0.40 -16.09
N PRO A 14 -6.01 -0.14 -16.72
CA PRO A 14 -5.27 -1.20 -17.37
C PRO A 14 -4.97 -2.27 -16.31
N ALA A 15 -5.18 -3.54 -16.67
CA ALA A 15 -4.75 -4.65 -15.84
C ALA A 15 -3.21 -4.68 -15.83
N SER A 16 -2.62 -3.90 -14.93
CA SER A 16 -1.19 -3.95 -14.62
C SER A 16 -0.90 -5.37 -14.16
N VAL A 17 -0.12 -6.12 -14.93
CA VAL A 17 0.45 -7.39 -14.47
C VAL A 17 1.44 -7.01 -13.38
N ALA A 18 0.99 -7.05 -12.11
CA ALA A 18 1.89 -6.84 -10.98
C ALA A 18 2.94 -7.94 -11.05
N ALA A 19 4.20 -7.57 -11.28
CA ALA A 19 5.29 -8.52 -11.13
C ALA A 19 5.25 -9.01 -9.67
N ALA A 20 5.27 -10.33 -9.47
CA ALA A 20 5.29 -10.86 -8.12
C ALA A 20 6.59 -10.41 -7.44
N VAL A 21 6.47 -9.66 -6.34
CA VAL A 21 7.63 -9.24 -5.54
C VAL A 21 8.40 -10.49 -5.11
N PRO A 22 9.74 -10.50 -5.27
CA PRO A 22 10.55 -11.65 -4.89
C PRO A 22 10.76 -11.69 -3.38
N TYR A 23 9.70 -11.91 -2.59
CA TYR A 23 9.80 -11.96 -1.12
C TYR A 23 10.78 -13.01 -0.60
N HIS A 24 11.11 -14.02 -1.41
CA HIS A 24 12.15 -15.01 -1.10
C HIS A 24 13.58 -14.43 -1.12
N SER A 25 13.80 -13.28 -1.77
CA SER A 25 15.10 -12.57 -1.80
C SER A 25 15.18 -11.45 -0.77
N MET A 26 14.23 -11.39 0.17
CA MET A 26 14.26 -10.46 1.29
C MET A 26 15.49 -10.75 2.17
N PRO A 27 16.20 -9.73 2.67
CA PRO A 27 17.40 -9.96 3.46
C PRO A 27 17.10 -10.71 4.76
N PRO A 28 18.04 -11.55 5.24
CA PRO A 28 17.86 -12.26 6.51
C PRO A 28 17.69 -11.28 7.67
N GLY A 29 16.65 -11.47 8.49
CA GLY A 29 16.37 -10.61 9.64
C GLY A 29 15.73 -9.27 9.30
N PHE A 30 15.36 -9.03 8.04
CA PHE A 30 14.61 -7.83 7.65
C PHE A 30 13.21 -7.85 8.26
N ASP A 31 12.83 -6.75 8.93
CA ASP A 31 11.50 -6.60 9.52
C ASP A 31 10.52 -6.05 8.48
N ARG A 32 9.71 -6.95 7.93
CA ARG A 32 8.75 -6.61 6.88
C ARG A 32 7.55 -5.87 7.49
N PRO A 33 7.19 -4.67 6.99
CA PRO A 33 5.97 -4.00 7.42
C PRO A 33 4.71 -4.76 6.97
N ASP A 34 3.67 -4.66 7.81
CA ASP A 34 2.37 -5.24 7.51
C ASP A 34 1.69 -4.51 6.34
N ILE A 35 1.28 -5.27 5.32
CA ILE A 35 0.42 -4.77 4.26
C ILE A 35 -1.02 -5.14 4.57
N ARG A 36 -1.91 -4.14 4.65
CA ARG A 36 -3.33 -4.39 4.89
C ARG A 36 -3.93 -5.20 3.74
N THR A 37 -4.49 -6.34 4.10
CA THR A 37 -5.25 -7.21 3.18
C THR A 37 -6.73 -6.84 3.11
N ALA A 38 -7.21 -6.00 4.04
CA ALA A 38 -8.59 -5.53 4.11
C ALA A 38 -8.66 -4.03 4.45
N PRO A 39 -9.69 -3.31 3.94
CA PRO A 39 -9.88 -1.90 4.25
C PRO A 39 -10.30 -1.69 5.71
N ILE A 40 -9.92 -0.54 6.26
CA ILE A 40 -10.38 -0.08 7.58
C ILE A 40 -11.91 0.00 7.58
N ALA A 41 -12.52 -0.61 8.60
CA ALA A 41 -13.97 -0.70 8.76
C ALA A 41 -14.72 -1.38 7.59
N GLY A 42 -14.03 -2.14 6.74
CA GLY A 42 -14.65 -2.78 5.56
C GLY A 42 -14.95 -1.81 4.41
N ILE A 43 -14.55 -0.54 4.50
CA ILE A 43 -14.95 0.50 3.55
C ILE A 43 -13.98 0.61 2.37
N ARG A 44 -14.44 0.23 1.17
CA ARG A 44 -13.69 0.41 -0.09
C ARG A 44 -14.01 1.77 -0.71
N ASN A 45 -13.26 2.80 -0.32
CA ASN A 45 -13.36 4.15 -0.86
C ASN A 45 -12.07 4.54 -1.62
N GLN A 46 -12.01 5.77 -2.14
CA GLN A 46 -10.83 6.28 -2.85
C GLN A 46 -9.53 6.10 -2.06
N TYR A 47 -9.55 6.32 -0.73
CA TYR A 47 -8.34 6.19 0.09
C TYR A 47 -7.83 4.74 0.17
N TRP A 48 -8.74 3.77 0.21
CA TRP A 48 -8.35 2.35 0.13
C TRP A 48 -7.71 2.02 -1.23
N TYR A 49 -8.28 2.54 -2.32
CA TYR A 49 -7.71 2.30 -3.65
C TYR A 49 -6.40 3.04 -3.87
N ASN A 50 -6.24 4.25 -3.33
CA ASN A 50 -4.96 4.96 -3.32
C ASN A 50 -3.90 4.13 -2.57
N TYR A 51 -4.18 3.70 -1.34
CA TYR A 51 -3.28 2.81 -0.59
C TYR A 51 -2.87 1.58 -1.41
N ARG A 52 -3.82 0.91 -2.06
CA ARG A 52 -3.51 -0.27 -2.90
C ARG A 52 -2.64 0.09 -4.10
N THR A 53 -2.84 1.25 -4.71
CA THR A 53 -2.00 1.76 -5.80
C THR A 53 -0.59 2.07 -5.30
N ASP A 54 -0.46 2.76 -4.17
CA ASP A 54 0.82 3.13 -3.56
C ASP A 54 1.65 1.87 -3.23
N ILE A 55 1.01 0.83 -2.68
CA ILE A 55 1.66 -0.47 -2.45
C ILE A 55 2.12 -1.11 -3.78
N LEU A 56 1.28 -1.09 -4.83
CA LEU A 56 1.66 -1.67 -6.11
C LEU A 56 2.81 -0.90 -6.79
N GLU A 57 2.89 0.41 -6.57
CA GLU A 57 3.98 1.25 -7.07
C GLU A 57 5.29 0.93 -6.33
N ALA A 58 5.27 0.91 -4.99
CA ALA A 58 6.41 0.50 -4.18
C ALA A 58 6.92 -0.90 -4.55
N GLU A 59 6.02 -1.88 -4.74
CA GLU A 59 6.39 -3.24 -5.13
C GLU A 59 7.02 -3.31 -6.54
N LYS A 60 6.56 -2.46 -7.46
CA LYS A 60 7.13 -2.34 -8.81
C LYS A 60 8.52 -1.70 -8.76
N GLU A 61 8.72 -0.66 -7.95
CA GLU A 61 10.00 0.02 -7.77
C GLU A 61 11.01 -0.91 -7.10
N LEU A 62 10.63 -1.59 -6.01
CA LEU A 62 11.44 -2.65 -5.41
C LEU A 62 11.90 -3.70 -6.44
N THR A 63 11.00 -4.18 -7.29
CA THR A 63 11.35 -5.16 -8.33
C THR A 63 12.34 -4.57 -9.36
N SER A 64 12.16 -3.29 -9.70
CA SER A 64 13.02 -2.53 -10.59
C SER A 64 14.43 -2.33 -10.00
N ASP A 65 14.51 -2.08 -8.69
CA ASP A 65 15.76 -1.77 -7.99
C ASP A 65 16.54 -3.03 -7.66
N LEU A 66 15.87 -4.11 -7.23
CA LEU A 66 16.50 -5.43 -7.07
C LEU A 66 17.10 -5.97 -8.37
N ARG A 67 16.55 -5.60 -9.54
CA ARG A 67 17.13 -5.94 -10.85
C ARG A 67 18.39 -5.15 -11.17
N ARG A 68 18.55 -3.95 -10.59
CA ARG A 68 19.72 -3.08 -10.78
C ARG A 68 20.77 -3.26 -9.68
N ALA A 69 20.37 -3.77 -8.52
CA ALA A 69 21.23 -4.00 -7.38
C ALA A 69 22.40 -4.94 -7.72
N SER A 70 23.61 -4.47 -7.45
CA SER A 70 24.86 -5.15 -7.81
C SER A 70 25.46 -5.93 -6.65
N ASP A 71 25.23 -5.48 -5.42
CA ASP A 71 25.75 -6.10 -4.22
C ASP A 71 24.70 -6.31 -3.10
N ARG A 72 25.17 -6.62 -1.90
CA ARG A 72 24.29 -6.87 -0.75
C ARG A 72 23.72 -5.58 -0.16
N GLU A 73 24.49 -4.49 -0.22
CA GLU A 73 24.10 -3.18 0.33
C GLU A 73 22.99 -2.59 -0.54
N ASP A 74 23.15 -2.59 -1.87
CA ASP A 74 22.12 -2.16 -2.82
C ASP A 74 20.79 -2.88 -2.61
N ARG A 75 20.85 -4.20 -2.32
CA ARG A 75 19.65 -5.00 -2.05
C ARG A 75 19.01 -4.62 -0.73
N TRP A 76 19.82 -4.40 0.31
CA TRP A 76 19.31 -4.03 1.62
C TRP A 76 18.61 -2.67 1.54
N ASP A 77 19.23 -1.70 0.86
CA ASP A 77 18.70 -0.36 0.67
C ASP A 77 17.38 -0.38 -0.11
N ALA A 78 17.29 -1.16 -1.20
CA ALA A 78 16.04 -1.30 -1.95
C ALA A 78 14.89 -1.87 -1.09
N TRP A 79 15.19 -2.84 -0.22
CA TRP A 79 14.19 -3.37 0.71
C TRP A 79 13.81 -2.37 1.81
N ASP A 80 14.78 -1.63 2.34
CA ASP A 80 14.56 -0.60 3.37
C ASP A 80 13.70 0.56 2.83
N GLU A 81 14.00 1.05 1.62
CA GLU A 81 13.21 2.07 0.92
C GLU A 81 11.78 1.60 0.72
N TRP A 82 11.58 0.40 0.17
CA TRP A 82 10.26 -0.20 0.03
C TRP A 82 9.50 -0.31 1.36
N ALA A 83 10.18 -0.67 2.46
CA ALA A 83 9.53 -0.77 3.75
C ALA A 83 9.06 0.61 4.27
N ASN A 84 9.89 1.65 4.09
CA ASN A 84 9.54 3.02 4.43
C ASN A 84 8.32 3.49 3.62
N GLU A 85 8.26 3.18 2.32
CA GLU A 85 7.11 3.50 1.46
C GLU A 85 5.83 2.80 1.90
N VAL A 86 5.90 1.51 2.25
CA VAL A 86 4.75 0.76 2.78
C VAL A 86 4.23 1.38 4.08
N VAL A 87 5.13 1.75 4.99
CA VAL A 87 4.78 2.40 6.26
C VAL A 87 4.14 3.77 6.03
N ASP A 88 4.68 4.54 5.10
CA ASP A 88 4.18 5.87 4.76
C ASP A 88 2.80 5.80 4.09
N ALA A 89 2.61 4.86 3.17
CA ALA A 89 1.31 4.57 2.56
C ALA A 89 0.26 4.16 3.61
N ASP A 90 0.62 3.28 4.55
CA ASP A 90 -0.30 2.89 5.64
C ASP A 90 -0.64 4.08 6.54
N ARG A 91 0.36 4.88 6.91
CA ARG A 91 0.19 6.07 7.75
C ARG A 91 -0.77 7.06 7.11
N ASP A 92 -0.62 7.35 5.82
CA ASP A 92 -1.48 8.28 5.11
C ASP A 92 -2.90 7.73 4.90
N TYR A 93 -3.03 6.43 4.60
CA TYR A 93 -4.33 5.77 4.54
C TYR A 93 -5.07 5.85 5.89
N VAL A 94 -4.40 5.49 6.98
CA VAL A 94 -4.96 5.57 8.34
C VAL A 94 -5.35 7.00 8.70
N LYS A 95 -4.50 7.98 8.36
CA LYS A 95 -4.75 9.40 8.60
C LYS A 95 -6.00 9.89 7.88
N GLU A 96 -6.17 9.56 6.60
CA GLU A 96 -7.35 9.95 5.83
C GLU A 96 -8.62 9.24 6.32
N MET A 97 -8.55 7.94 6.60
CA MET A 97 -9.68 7.20 7.16
C MET A 97 -10.12 7.76 8.52
N ARG A 98 -9.17 8.11 9.39
CA ARG A 98 -9.44 8.74 10.69
C ARG A 98 -10.10 10.11 10.53
N LYS A 99 -9.65 10.94 9.59
CA LYS A 99 -10.27 12.24 9.29
C LYS A 99 -11.73 12.11 8.84
N LYS A 100 -12.10 10.99 8.22
CA LYS A 100 -13.47 10.68 7.81
C LYS A 100 -14.32 9.98 8.88
N GLY A 101 -13.75 9.75 10.07
CA GLY A 101 -14.46 9.11 11.18
C GLY A 101 -14.42 7.58 11.16
N TYR A 102 -13.77 6.97 10.18
CA TYR A 102 -13.55 5.53 10.17
C TYR A 102 -12.38 5.18 11.09
N ARG A 103 -12.60 4.27 12.04
CA ARG A 103 -11.57 3.79 12.95
C ARG A 103 -11.44 2.29 12.84
N THR A 104 -10.23 1.77 13.01
CA THR A 104 -10.02 0.34 13.24
C THR A 104 -10.71 -0.02 14.55
N GLY A 105 -11.70 -0.93 14.50
CA GLY A 105 -12.38 -1.40 15.70
C GLY A 105 -11.38 -2.08 16.62
N ARG A 106 -11.31 -1.65 17.88
CA ARG A 106 -10.61 -2.41 18.93
C ARG A 106 -11.61 -3.43 19.47
N VAL A 107 -11.41 -4.70 19.13
CA VAL A 107 -12.15 -5.79 19.78
C VAL A 107 -11.46 -6.06 21.12
N THR A 108 -12.07 -5.65 22.22
CA THR A 108 -11.72 -6.15 23.55
C THR A 108 -12.59 -7.37 23.81
N VAL A 109 -12.00 -8.56 23.85
CA VAL A 109 -12.69 -9.75 24.32
C VAL A 109 -12.64 -9.69 25.85
N GLY A 110 -13.75 -9.31 26.48
CA GLY A 110 -13.86 -9.33 27.95
C GLY A 110 -13.92 -10.78 28.42
N GLY A 111 -12.96 -11.17 29.27
CA GLY A 111 -13.02 -12.38 30.09
C GLY A 111 -13.34 -12.03 31.53
#